data_AF-A0A089MH84-F1
#
_entry.id   AF-A0A089MH84-F1
#
_cell.length_a   1.000
_cell.length_b   1.000
_cell.length_c   1.000
_cell.angle_alpha   90.00
_cell.angle_beta   90.00
_cell.angle_gamma   90.00
#
_symmetry.space_group_name_H-M   'P 1'
#
loop_
_entity.id
_entity.type
_entity.pdbx_description
1 polymer ?
#
loop_
_entity_poly.entity_id
_entity_poly.type
_entity_poly.pdbx_seq_one_letter_code
_entity_poly.pdbx_strand_id
1 'polypeptide(L)'
;MHTALLQFIFPFSIKSGQDKELIGRLQQDGFTRFFLDNKDLEHAYYGEGYCVSHEKMERSYLPFAAHVLFPREKDADSFRRFSRVNNLQCQLEMPFQSVHFRVLSTDVFLCPFELGFLTVRVAIEEESFSFSTALEFADRFRTLEDVSYQDKQSFIHCHKKSFGQVEDFVFKNLVPGLEPFLDPAEIDGAYFETLPFFVDERMLVQAFYGFNRGEEPDEISVELRYRASQLDGLNMEGKPYTSASDPDYIEQYTSEHCYSRWGPDTYYMTNEQTFCCLSRAEPEIATQLINQMYGEYYYGLLLSIFHKIVLLKLANLHSRLRINHDYDEIENLIFLINKFSAKFYFLELISQSQGREIFFQLRKVYGNDALFDEVKMTLNDLFQYQDKFQSKRRDTLLMVLTVFTVISGIYGMNQVIEDLKGKIDWSKMLEYSPFEYLALFLTFSGIAVSLGLTLKELWSGIRSRRRKRFYDKD
;
A
#
# COMPACT_ATOMS: atom_id res chain seq x y z
N MET A 1 6.63 -4.14 34.01
CA MET A 1 7.28 -3.33 32.95
C MET A 1 7.24 -1.87 33.34
N HIS A 2 8.06 -1.02 32.72
CA HIS A 2 8.01 0.43 32.94
C HIS A 2 7.44 1.22 31.76
N THR A 3 7.48 0.70 30.53
CA THR A 3 7.01 1.45 29.35
C THR A 3 6.44 0.50 28.29
N ALA A 4 5.29 0.86 27.72
CA ALA A 4 4.74 0.25 26.52
C ALA A 4 4.20 1.35 25.60
N LEU A 5 4.83 1.47 24.43
CA LEU A 5 4.45 2.44 23.41
C LEU A 5 4.13 1.67 22.14
N LEU A 6 2.94 1.90 21.58
CA LEU A 6 2.42 1.13 20.45
C LEU A 6 2.00 2.07 19.32
N GLN A 7 2.22 1.63 18.09
CA GLN A 7 1.73 2.27 16.88
C GLN A 7 0.97 1.23 16.08
N PHE A 8 -0.31 1.51 15.81
CA PHE A 8 -1.17 0.65 15.02
C PHE A 8 -1.28 1.24 13.63
N ILE A 9 -0.92 0.46 12.62
CA ILE A 9 -0.78 0.91 11.24
C ILE A 9 -1.80 0.17 10.39
N PHE A 10 -2.65 0.94 9.73
CA PHE A 10 -3.72 0.48 8.87
C PHE A 10 -3.49 0.96 7.43
N PRO A 11 -3.06 0.09 6.50
CA PRO A 11 -3.02 0.43 5.09
C PRO A 11 -4.43 0.60 4.51
N PHE A 12 -4.64 1.41 3.49
CA PHE A 12 -5.94 1.50 2.81
C PHE A 12 -5.82 1.97 1.36
N SER A 13 -6.79 1.61 0.52
CA SER A 13 -6.87 2.13 -0.84
C SER A 13 -7.68 3.41 -0.91
N ILE A 14 -7.22 4.36 -1.72
CA ILE A 14 -7.89 5.64 -1.96
C ILE A 14 -8.65 5.55 -3.29
N LYS A 15 -9.86 6.10 -3.33
CA LYS A 15 -10.60 6.27 -4.58
C LYS A 15 -9.77 7.07 -5.60
N SER A 16 -9.66 6.52 -6.82
CA SER A 16 -8.90 7.15 -7.90
C SER A 16 -9.30 8.62 -8.12
N GLY A 17 -8.32 9.51 -8.11
CA GLY A 17 -8.51 10.95 -8.33
C GLY A 17 -9.04 11.76 -7.13
N GLN A 18 -9.25 11.14 -5.97
CA GLN A 18 -9.78 11.86 -4.79
C GLN A 18 -8.71 12.38 -3.82
N ASP A 19 -7.42 12.17 -4.09
CA ASP A 19 -6.30 12.63 -3.25
C ASP A 19 -6.41 14.11 -2.84
N LYS A 20 -6.70 14.99 -3.81
CA LYS A 20 -6.78 16.44 -3.56
C LYS A 20 -7.91 16.81 -2.62
N GLU A 21 -9.06 16.14 -2.75
CA GLU A 21 -10.22 16.35 -1.88
C GLU A 21 -9.96 15.81 -0.47
N LEU A 22 -9.35 14.63 -0.36
CA LEU A 22 -8.94 14.05 0.92
C LEU A 22 -7.93 14.93 1.66
N ILE A 23 -6.94 15.50 0.95
CA ILE A 23 -6.00 16.47 1.54
C ILE A 23 -6.76 17.68 2.13
N GLY A 24 -7.71 18.23 1.36
CA GLY A 24 -8.53 19.35 1.82
C GLY A 24 -9.35 18.97 3.06
N ARG A 25 -9.91 17.77 3.09
CA ARG A 25 -10.68 17.26 4.23
C ARG A 25 -9.81 17.06 5.47
N LEU A 26 -8.64 16.44 5.34
CA LEU A 26 -7.71 16.23 6.46
C LEU A 26 -7.30 17.56 7.09
N GLN A 27 -7.04 18.58 6.27
CA GLN A 27 -6.72 19.93 6.76
C GLN A 27 -7.89 20.57 7.52
N GLN A 28 -9.13 20.39 7.05
CA GLN A 28 -10.34 20.84 7.76
C GLN A 28 -10.55 20.11 9.09
N ASP A 29 -10.19 18.82 9.15
CA ASP A 29 -10.28 17.98 10.35
C ASP A 29 -9.11 18.20 11.34
N GLY A 30 -8.29 19.24 11.10
CA GLY A 30 -7.22 19.70 11.99
C GLY A 30 -5.88 18.98 11.81
N PHE A 31 -5.70 18.20 10.75
CA PHE A 31 -4.40 17.60 10.46
C PHE A 31 -3.43 18.60 9.85
N THR A 32 -2.19 18.57 10.33
CA THR A 32 -1.10 19.40 9.83
C THR A 32 -0.22 18.59 8.89
N ARG A 33 0.14 19.17 7.74
CA ARG A 33 1.09 18.53 6.82
C ARG A 33 2.48 18.48 7.47
N PHE A 34 3.07 17.29 7.49
CA PHE A 34 4.40 17.06 8.07
C PHE A 34 5.51 17.34 7.03
N PHE A 35 6.48 18.16 7.43
CA PHE A 35 7.70 18.47 6.69
C PHE A 35 8.89 18.47 7.66
N LEU A 36 10.04 17.94 7.22
CA LEU A 36 11.25 17.89 8.04
C LEU A 36 11.80 19.28 8.36
N ASP A 37 11.59 20.26 7.48
CA ASP A 37 12.05 21.64 7.69
C ASP A 37 11.29 22.34 8.85
N ASN A 38 10.13 21.80 9.25
CA ASN A 38 9.36 22.33 10.37
C ASN A 38 9.82 21.69 11.69
N LYS A 39 10.91 22.22 12.25
CA LYS A 39 11.52 21.71 13.49
C LYS A 39 10.62 21.81 14.72
N ASP A 40 9.61 22.68 14.71
CA ASP A 40 8.65 22.80 15.82
C ASP A 40 7.84 21.51 16.02
N LEU A 41 7.81 20.62 15.01
CA LEU A 41 7.09 19.36 15.05
C LEU A 41 7.90 18.18 15.63
N GLU A 42 9.20 18.36 15.93
CA GLU A 42 10.06 17.25 16.42
C GLU A 42 9.55 16.62 17.73
N HIS A 43 8.79 17.36 18.52
CA HIS A 43 8.21 16.92 19.79
C HIS A 43 6.68 16.77 19.76
N ALA A 44 6.03 17.11 18.65
CA ALA A 44 4.59 17.34 18.65
C ALA A 44 3.74 16.07 18.82
N TYR A 45 4.20 14.93 18.27
CA TYR A 45 3.34 13.77 18.03
C TYR A 45 3.68 12.51 18.86
N TYR A 46 4.76 12.56 19.65
CA TYR A 46 5.44 11.36 20.15
C TYR A 46 5.24 11.10 21.65
N GLY A 47 4.51 11.98 22.35
CA GLY A 47 4.36 11.92 23.80
C GLY A 47 5.44 12.72 24.54
N GLU A 48 5.22 12.91 25.84
CA GLU A 48 6.15 13.68 26.69
C GLU A 48 7.48 12.93 26.86
N GLY A 49 8.61 13.64 26.75
CA GLY A 49 9.94 13.06 26.87
C GLY A 49 10.50 12.41 25.60
N TYR A 50 9.70 12.28 24.53
CA TYR A 50 10.13 11.70 23.25
C TYR A 50 10.22 12.74 22.14
N CYS A 51 11.12 12.51 21.20
CA CYS A 51 11.34 13.42 20.08
C CYS A 51 11.90 12.69 18.87
N VAL A 52 11.56 13.15 17.68
CA VAL A 52 12.14 12.61 16.45
C VAL A 52 12.96 13.70 15.78
N SER A 53 14.28 13.51 15.77
CA SER A 53 15.19 14.45 15.10
C SER A 53 14.99 14.39 13.59
N HIS A 54 14.52 15.49 13.01
CA HIS A 54 14.30 15.60 11.58
C HIS A 54 15.62 15.55 10.79
N GLU A 55 16.68 16.16 11.33
CA GLU A 55 18.03 16.10 10.74
C GLU A 55 18.57 14.66 10.71
N LYS A 56 18.39 13.91 11.80
CA LYS A 56 18.83 12.51 11.86
C LYS A 56 18.00 11.65 10.90
N MET A 57 16.70 11.91 10.81
CA MET A 57 15.83 11.23 9.85
C MET A 57 16.27 11.46 8.41
N GLU A 58 16.50 12.72 8.00
CA GLU A 58 16.95 13.05 6.64
C GLU A 58 18.29 12.37 6.30
N ARG A 59 19.25 12.38 7.24
CA ARG A 59 20.57 11.76 7.03
C ARG A 59 20.57 10.24 7.03
N SER A 60 19.56 9.63 7.62
CA SER A 60 19.47 8.17 7.71
C SER A 60 19.13 7.54 6.36
N TYR A 61 18.47 8.28 5.47
CA TYR A 61 18.11 7.81 4.14
C TYR A 61 19.05 8.34 3.07
N LEU A 62 19.27 7.54 2.03
CA LEU A 62 19.97 8.00 0.83
C LEU A 62 19.13 9.06 0.09
N PRO A 63 19.75 10.02 -0.62
CA PRO A 63 19.04 11.17 -1.19
C PRO A 63 17.81 10.81 -2.03
N PHE A 64 17.89 9.77 -2.86
CA PHE A 64 16.78 9.34 -3.71
C PHE A 64 15.59 8.79 -2.90
N ALA A 65 15.85 8.11 -1.77
CA ALA A 65 14.81 7.63 -0.86
C ALA A 65 14.21 8.79 -0.06
N ALA A 66 15.06 9.70 0.41
CA ALA A 66 14.65 10.88 1.17
C ALA A 66 13.72 11.78 0.36
N HIS A 67 13.95 11.96 -0.95
CA HIS A 67 13.04 12.74 -1.80
C HIS A 67 11.63 12.15 -1.91
N VAL A 68 11.50 10.83 -1.82
CA VAL A 68 10.19 10.15 -1.85
C VAL A 68 9.53 10.18 -0.47
N LEU A 69 10.27 9.92 0.60
CA LEU A 69 9.72 9.84 1.96
C LEU A 69 9.46 11.22 2.58
N PHE A 70 10.29 12.22 2.23
CA PHE A 70 10.32 13.56 2.81
C PHE A 70 10.32 14.62 1.70
N PRO A 71 9.21 14.76 0.97
CA PRO A 71 9.13 15.70 -0.13
C PRO A 71 9.22 17.14 0.39
N ARG A 72 10.15 17.93 -0.17
CA ARG A 72 10.26 19.38 0.10
C ARG A 72 9.20 20.19 -0.63
N GLU A 73 8.73 19.67 -1.76
CA GLU A 73 7.68 20.27 -2.58
C GLU A 73 6.39 19.43 -2.51
N LYS A 74 5.30 19.94 -3.08
CA LYS A 74 4.03 19.20 -3.18
C LYS A 74 4.08 18.19 -4.34
N ASP A 75 5.06 17.28 -4.33
CA ASP A 75 5.13 16.17 -5.30
C ASP A 75 4.02 15.15 -4.98
N ALA A 76 3.19 14.83 -5.98
CA ALA A 76 2.16 13.81 -5.86
C ALA A 76 2.77 12.40 -5.77
N ASP A 77 3.95 12.20 -6.35
CA ASP A 77 4.67 10.92 -6.37
C ASP A 77 5.60 10.75 -5.14
N SER A 78 5.08 11.08 -3.96
CA SER A 78 5.83 11.03 -2.70
C SER A 78 4.93 10.65 -1.52
N PHE A 79 5.53 10.33 -0.37
CA PHE A 79 4.80 10.04 0.85
C PHE A 79 4.34 11.33 1.51
N ARG A 80 3.03 11.51 1.56
CA ARG A 80 2.41 12.72 2.10
C ARG A 80 1.76 12.44 3.45
N ARG A 81 2.55 12.59 4.51
CA ARG A 81 2.11 12.52 5.92
C ARG A 81 1.35 13.76 6.38
N PHE A 82 0.19 13.54 6.98
CA PHE A 82 -0.64 14.49 7.70
C PHE A 82 -0.78 13.99 9.13
N SER A 83 -0.52 14.84 10.12
CA SER A 83 -0.48 14.44 11.53
C SER A 83 -1.37 15.33 12.38
N ARG A 84 -2.01 14.73 13.39
CA ARG A 84 -2.80 15.45 14.38
C ARG A 84 -2.50 14.92 15.77
N VAL A 85 -2.29 15.84 16.71
CA VAL A 85 -2.20 15.51 18.13
C VAL A 85 -3.61 15.26 18.64
N ASN A 86 -3.82 14.13 19.30
CA ASN A 86 -5.11 13.78 19.90
C ASN A 86 -5.08 14.03 21.40
N ASN A 87 -4.04 13.52 22.09
CA ASN A 87 -3.90 13.55 23.55
C ASN A 87 -5.19 13.13 24.28
N LEU A 88 -5.81 12.04 23.82
CA LEU A 88 -7.08 11.54 24.34
C LEU A 88 -6.84 10.41 25.34
N GLN A 89 -7.34 10.58 26.56
CA GLN A 89 -7.38 9.51 27.56
C GLN A 89 -8.57 8.60 27.28
N CYS A 90 -8.29 7.31 27.16
CA CYS A 90 -9.28 6.28 26.93
C CYS A 90 -8.96 5.05 27.80
N GLN A 91 -9.90 4.12 27.87
CA GLN A 91 -9.78 2.85 28.60
C GLN A 91 -10.22 1.74 27.66
N LEU A 92 -9.43 0.68 27.57
CA LEU A 92 -9.82 -0.56 26.90
C LEU A 92 -10.30 -1.53 27.97
N GLU A 93 -11.60 -1.80 28.00
CA GLU A 93 -12.18 -2.87 28.79
C GLU A 93 -12.02 -4.18 28.02
N MET A 94 -11.44 -5.19 28.66
CA MET A 94 -11.26 -6.55 28.14
C MET A 94 -11.83 -7.55 29.16
N PRO A 95 -12.07 -8.83 28.79
CA PRO A 95 -12.81 -9.77 29.65
C PRO A 95 -12.31 -9.92 31.10
N PHE A 96 -11.00 -9.81 31.34
CA PHE A 96 -10.39 -10.05 32.65
C PHE A 96 -9.78 -8.81 33.30
N GLN A 97 -9.61 -7.72 32.55
CA GLN A 97 -8.93 -6.52 33.02
C GLN A 97 -9.29 -5.32 32.15
N SER A 98 -9.10 -4.12 32.70
CA SER A 98 -9.14 -2.88 31.94
C SER A 98 -7.75 -2.26 31.90
N VAL A 99 -7.43 -1.59 30.80
CA VAL A 99 -6.14 -0.89 30.62
C VAL A 99 -6.40 0.56 30.25
N HIS A 100 -5.87 1.49 31.04
CA HIS A 100 -5.88 2.91 30.69
C HIS A 100 -4.77 3.22 29.71
N PHE A 101 -5.13 3.97 28.67
CA PHE A 101 -4.21 4.34 27.63
C PHE A 101 -4.50 5.75 27.10
N ARG A 102 -3.49 6.34 26.48
CA ARG A 102 -3.60 7.63 25.83
C ARG A 102 -3.33 7.49 24.34
N VAL A 103 -4.25 7.99 23.52
CA VAL A 103 -3.99 8.21 22.10
C VAL A 103 -3.18 9.49 21.96
N LEU A 104 -1.91 9.36 21.63
CA LEU A 104 -0.97 10.47 21.50
C LEU A 104 -1.27 11.28 20.23
N SER A 105 -1.24 10.60 19.08
CA SER A 105 -1.40 11.22 17.77
C SER A 105 -1.98 10.25 16.76
N THR A 106 -2.52 10.82 15.67
CA THR A 106 -2.92 10.08 14.48
C THR A 106 -2.23 10.66 13.26
N ASP A 107 -1.71 9.78 12.41
CA ASP A 107 -1.16 10.14 11.11
C ASP A 107 -1.97 9.53 9.98
N VAL A 108 -2.10 10.26 8.89
CA VAL A 108 -2.59 9.79 7.60
C VAL A 108 -1.53 10.05 6.55
N PHE A 109 -1.00 8.99 5.94
CA PHE A 109 -0.11 9.05 4.80
C PHE A 109 -0.91 8.86 3.52
N LEU A 110 -0.69 9.73 2.54
CA LEU A 110 -1.13 9.54 1.17
C LEU A 110 0.10 9.23 0.32
N CYS A 111 0.17 8.01 -0.18
CA CYS A 111 1.28 7.48 -0.96
C CYS A 111 0.87 7.32 -2.43
N PRO A 112 1.84 7.16 -3.34
CA PRO A 112 1.56 6.85 -4.74
C PRO A 112 0.85 5.49 -4.87
N PHE A 113 0.30 5.21 -6.06
CA PHE A 113 -0.49 4.00 -6.35
C PHE A 113 -1.82 3.91 -5.59
N GLU A 114 -2.40 5.06 -5.23
CA GLU A 114 -3.69 5.17 -4.53
C GLU A 114 -3.67 4.43 -3.18
N LEU A 115 -2.53 4.42 -2.52
CA LEU A 115 -2.32 3.74 -1.25
C LEU A 115 -2.20 4.79 -0.14
N GLY A 116 -2.84 4.56 0.98
CA GLY A 116 -2.69 5.33 2.20
C GLY A 116 -2.31 4.48 3.40
N PHE A 117 -1.82 5.13 4.45
CA PHE A 117 -1.62 4.52 5.76
C PHE A 117 -2.20 5.41 6.84
N LEU A 118 -3.05 4.83 7.69
CA LEU A 118 -3.51 5.44 8.91
C LEU A 118 -2.67 4.88 10.06
N THR A 119 -2.09 5.72 10.92
CA THR A 119 -1.33 5.28 12.09
C THR A 119 -1.86 5.93 13.34
N VAL A 120 -2.18 5.10 14.35
CA VAL A 120 -2.61 5.56 15.68
C VAL A 120 -1.51 5.25 16.68
N ARG A 121 -1.00 6.29 17.35
CA ARG A 121 0.02 6.15 18.40
C ARG A 121 -0.63 6.12 19.77
N VAL A 122 -0.26 5.13 20.56
CA VAL A 122 -0.81 4.88 21.89
C VAL A 122 0.30 4.68 22.90
N ALA A 123 0.10 5.22 24.11
CA ALA A 123 0.88 4.90 25.29
C ALA A 123 -0.03 4.29 26.36
N ILE A 124 0.42 3.20 26.98
CA ILE A 124 -0.24 2.65 28.18
C ILE A 124 0.16 3.53 29.38
N GLU A 125 -0.82 3.99 30.17
CA GLU A 125 -0.62 4.96 31.27
C GLU A 125 -0.54 4.33 32.66
N GLU A 126 -0.55 3.00 32.75
CA GLU A 126 -0.51 2.29 34.02
C GLU A 126 0.88 2.39 34.68
N GLU A 127 0.94 2.78 35.96
CA GLU A 127 2.22 2.93 36.71
C GLU A 127 3.03 1.62 36.74
N SER A 128 2.34 0.49 36.82
CA SER A 128 2.94 -0.83 36.67
C SER A 128 1.94 -1.80 36.05
N PHE A 129 2.34 -2.45 34.96
CA PHE A 129 1.53 -3.47 34.29
C PHE A 129 2.39 -4.65 33.87
N SER A 130 1.70 -5.79 33.66
CA SER A 130 2.32 -7.02 33.21
C SER A 130 2.60 -6.98 31.71
N PHE A 131 3.63 -7.70 31.26
CA PHE A 131 3.90 -7.82 29.82
C PHE A 131 2.75 -8.48 29.07
N SER A 132 2.13 -9.52 29.66
CA SER A 132 0.96 -10.17 29.07
C SER A 132 -0.23 -9.22 28.91
N THR A 133 -0.43 -8.27 29.83
CA THR A 133 -1.44 -7.22 29.72
C THR A 133 -1.16 -6.29 28.53
N ALA A 134 0.10 -5.94 28.30
CA ALA A 134 0.51 -5.10 27.19
C ALA A 134 0.29 -5.78 25.84
N LEU A 135 0.65 -7.08 25.76
CA LEU A 135 0.43 -7.89 24.56
C LEU A 135 -1.06 -8.10 24.30
N GLU A 136 -1.84 -8.39 25.34
CA GLU A 136 -3.30 -8.52 25.21
C GLU A 136 -3.94 -7.23 24.72
N PHE A 137 -3.54 -6.08 25.28
CA PHE A 137 -3.97 -4.77 24.80
C PHE A 137 -3.65 -4.59 23.31
N ALA A 138 -2.43 -4.94 22.89
CA ALA A 138 -2.01 -4.81 21.49
C ALA A 138 -2.82 -5.71 20.56
N ASP A 139 -3.09 -6.96 20.97
CA ASP A 139 -3.84 -7.93 20.17
C ASP A 139 -5.31 -7.56 20.02
N ARG A 140 -5.95 -7.05 21.09
CA ARG A 140 -7.33 -6.55 20.99
C ARG A 140 -7.41 -5.26 20.20
N PHE A 141 -6.56 -4.29 20.49
CA PHE A 141 -6.64 -2.97 19.85
C PHE A 141 -6.29 -3.02 18.35
N ARG A 142 -5.47 -3.97 17.89
CA ARG A 142 -5.17 -4.09 16.45
C ARG A 142 -6.31 -4.72 15.64
N THR A 143 -7.23 -5.43 16.28
CA THR A 143 -8.30 -6.15 15.60
C THR A 143 -9.47 -5.19 15.35
N LEU A 144 -9.79 -4.90 14.09
CA LEU A 144 -10.73 -3.84 13.73
C LEU A 144 -12.19 -4.24 13.96
N GLU A 145 -12.53 -5.46 13.54
CA GLU A 145 -13.84 -6.09 13.69
C GLU A 145 -13.82 -7.30 14.64
N ASP A 146 -14.98 -7.71 15.13
CA ASP A 146 -15.09 -8.77 16.13
C ASP A 146 -14.95 -10.17 15.52
N VAL A 147 -13.72 -10.63 15.33
CA VAL A 147 -13.44 -11.95 14.76
C VAL A 147 -13.57 -13.07 15.81
N SER A 148 -13.24 -12.80 17.07
CA SER A 148 -13.28 -13.80 18.16
C SER A 148 -14.32 -13.50 19.25
N TYR A 149 -14.60 -14.50 20.10
CA TYR A 149 -15.48 -14.31 21.25
C TYR A 149 -14.94 -13.29 22.26
N GLN A 150 -13.62 -13.20 22.42
CA GLN A 150 -12.98 -12.23 23.31
C GLN A 150 -13.12 -10.80 22.79
N ASP A 151 -13.12 -10.62 21.46
CA ASP A 151 -13.28 -9.29 20.83
C ASP A 151 -14.68 -8.72 21.10
N LYS A 152 -15.71 -9.57 21.01
CA LYS A 152 -17.11 -9.20 21.35
C LYS A 152 -17.33 -8.75 22.80
N GLN A 153 -16.36 -9.01 23.66
CA GLN A 153 -16.37 -8.63 25.08
C GLN A 153 -15.39 -7.49 25.38
N SER A 154 -14.83 -6.86 24.35
CA SER A 154 -13.91 -5.75 24.48
C SER A 154 -14.60 -4.43 24.10
N PHE A 155 -14.37 -3.38 24.89
CA PHE A 155 -14.97 -2.06 24.65
C PHE A 155 -13.94 -0.96 24.82
N ILE A 156 -13.92 0.00 23.92
CA ILE A 156 -13.13 1.22 24.08
C ILE A 156 -14.01 2.31 24.67
N HIS A 157 -13.66 2.79 25.85
CA HIS A 157 -14.28 3.94 26.47
C HIS A 157 -13.39 5.15 26.27
N CYS A 158 -13.93 6.19 25.65
CA CYS A 158 -13.23 7.46 25.54
C CYS A 158 -14.17 8.62 25.83
N HIS A 159 -13.86 9.37 26.90
CA HIS A 159 -14.72 10.43 27.45
C HIS A 159 -16.13 9.92 27.79
N LYS A 160 -17.16 10.34 27.03
CA LYS A 160 -18.57 9.94 27.22
C LYS A 160 -19.07 8.95 26.15
N LYS A 161 -18.17 8.47 25.28
CA LYS A 161 -18.50 7.54 24.20
C LYS A 161 -17.89 6.18 24.51
N SER A 162 -18.62 5.14 24.16
CA SER A 162 -18.16 3.76 24.20
C SER A 162 -18.26 3.18 22.78
N PHE A 163 -17.24 2.45 22.38
CA PHE A 163 -17.15 1.82 21.06
C PHE A 163 -17.01 0.31 21.28
N GLY A 164 -17.88 -0.47 20.65
CA GLY A 164 -17.79 -1.94 20.70
C GLY A 164 -16.74 -2.51 19.74
N GLN A 165 -16.35 -1.74 18.72
CA GLN A 165 -15.36 -2.13 17.72
C GLN A 165 -14.25 -1.08 17.65
N VAL A 166 -13.03 -1.54 17.39
CA VAL A 166 -11.88 -0.64 17.20
C VAL A 166 -12.03 0.16 15.92
N GLU A 167 -12.60 -0.44 14.86
CA GLU A 167 -12.93 0.27 13.62
C GLU A 167 -13.74 1.55 13.89
N ASP A 168 -14.84 1.42 14.63
CA ASP A 168 -15.71 2.53 15.00
C ASP A 168 -14.96 3.62 15.77
N PHE A 169 -14.08 3.21 16.69
CA PHE A 169 -13.23 4.16 17.41
C PHE A 169 -12.28 4.91 16.46
N VAL A 170 -11.65 4.19 15.54
CA VAL A 170 -10.66 4.75 14.61
C VAL A 170 -11.34 5.66 13.58
N PHE A 171 -12.33 5.17 12.86
CA PHE A 171 -12.93 5.91 11.75
C PHE A 171 -13.97 6.93 12.22
N LYS A 172 -14.84 6.63 13.19
CA LYS A 172 -15.88 7.58 13.60
C LYS A 172 -15.43 8.60 14.63
N ASN A 173 -14.35 8.31 15.38
CA ASN A 173 -13.86 9.20 16.43
C ASN A 173 -12.48 9.80 16.14
N LEU A 174 -11.51 9.03 15.65
CA LEU A 174 -10.19 9.58 15.33
C LEU A 174 -10.17 10.23 13.94
N VAL A 175 -10.70 9.62 12.88
CA VAL A 175 -10.60 10.18 11.51
C VAL A 175 -11.94 10.13 10.75
N PRO A 176 -12.98 10.85 11.22
CA PRO A 176 -14.33 10.79 10.64
C PRO A 176 -14.43 11.25 9.18
N GLY A 177 -13.47 12.01 8.68
CA GLY A 177 -13.44 12.44 7.29
C GLY A 177 -12.87 11.42 6.31
N LEU A 178 -12.37 10.25 6.75
CA LEU A 178 -11.62 9.33 5.88
C LEU A 178 -12.52 8.35 5.11
N GLU A 179 -13.54 7.77 5.75
CA GLU A 179 -14.41 6.74 5.15
C GLU A 179 -14.92 7.07 3.74
N PRO A 180 -15.38 8.31 3.43
CA PRO A 180 -15.90 8.62 2.10
C PRO A 180 -14.88 8.47 0.97
N PHE A 181 -13.59 8.47 1.27
CA PHE A 181 -12.50 8.43 0.30
C PHE A 181 -11.92 7.02 0.08
N LEU A 182 -12.35 6.04 0.88
CA LEU A 182 -11.94 4.64 0.75
C LEU A 182 -12.62 4.01 -0.48
N ASP A 183 -11.89 3.23 -1.28
CA ASP A 183 -12.41 2.64 -2.52
C ASP A 183 -13.44 1.52 -2.26
N PRO A 184 -14.70 1.60 -2.75
CA PRO A 184 -15.75 0.64 -2.46
C PRO A 184 -15.81 -0.57 -3.39
N ALA A 185 -15.07 -0.57 -4.50
CA ALA A 185 -14.89 -1.79 -5.30
C ALA A 185 -14.12 -2.88 -4.50
N GLU A 186 -13.61 -2.48 -3.33
CA GLU A 186 -13.00 -3.30 -2.29
C GLU A 186 -13.93 -3.43 -1.04
N ILE A 187 -15.18 -2.94 -1.07
CA ILE A 187 -16.07 -2.81 0.12
C ILE A 187 -17.35 -3.69 0.02
N ASP A 188 -17.66 -4.30 -1.13
CA ASP A 188 -18.85 -5.16 -1.26
C ASP A 188 -18.56 -6.62 -0.81
N GLY A 189 -18.64 -6.88 0.50
CA GLY A 189 -18.88 -8.23 1.05
C GLY A 189 -18.39 -8.48 2.48
N ALA A 190 -17.21 -8.00 2.79
CA ALA A 190 -16.60 -7.95 4.11
C ALA A 190 -15.52 -6.87 4.00
N TYR A 191 -15.42 -6.01 5.00
CA TYR A 191 -14.67 -4.74 4.93
C TYR A 191 -13.18 -4.92 4.58
N PHE A 192 -12.69 -6.17 4.65
CA PHE A 192 -11.30 -6.57 4.46
C PHE A 192 -11.06 -7.78 3.53
N GLU A 193 -12.10 -8.52 3.09
CA GLU A 193 -11.91 -9.78 2.33
C GLU A 193 -11.46 -9.56 0.87
N THR A 194 -11.66 -8.37 0.31
CA THR A 194 -11.28 -8.05 -1.08
C THR A 194 -9.82 -7.57 -1.22
N LEU A 195 -9.24 -7.23 -0.07
CA LEU A 195 -7.87 -7.03 0.32
C LEU A 195 -6.83 -8.18 0.20
N PRO A 196 -6.05 -8.44 -0.87
CA PRO A 196 -4.95 -9.43 -0.78
C PRO A 196 -3.86 -9.04 0.25
N PHE A 197 -3.98 -7.87 0.89
CA PHE A 197 -3.05 -7.30 1.87
C PHE A 197 -3.46 -7.51 3.32
N PHE A 198 -4.73 -7.80 3.59
CA PHE A 198 -5.22 -8.02 4.94
C PHE A 198 -5.35 -9.50 5.20
N VAL A 199 -4.52 -9.98 6.11
CA VAL A 199 -4.76 -11.26 6.77
C VAL A 199 -5.57 -10.92 8.02
N ASP A 200 -6.84 -11.29 8.02
CA ASP A 200 -7.73 -11.30 9.20
C ASP A 200 -8.07 -9.92 9.84
N GLU A 201 -8.29 -8.86 9.04
CA GLU A 201 -8.91 -7.59 9.53
C GLU A 201 -8.13 -6.88 10.65
N ARG A 202 -6.81 -7.07 10.68
CA ARG A 202 -5.91 -6.60 11.73
C ARG A 202 -4.96 -5.50 11.24
N MET A 203 -4.76 -4.49 12.10
CA MET A 203 -3.70 -3.50 11.94
C MET A 203 -2.33 -4.12 12.23
N LEU A 204 -1.29 -3.61 11.55
CA LEU A 204 0.09 -3.93 11.92
C LEU A 204 0.46 -3.19 13.21
N VAL A 205 1.30 -3.81 14.04
CA VAL A 205 1.71 -3.26 15.33
C VAL A 205 3.21 -3.01 15.33
N GLN A 206 3.60 -1.74 15.52
CA GLN A 206 4.96 -1.41 15.92
C GLN A 206 4.96 -1.10 17.42
N ALA A 207 5.80 -1.79 18.20
CA ALA A 207 5.79 -1.63 19.66
C ALA A 207 7.17 -1.49 20.28
N PHE A 208 7.26 -0.74 21.37
CA PHE A 208 8.41 -0.71 22.27
C PHE A 208 7.98 -1.19 23.65
N TYR A 209 8.68 -2.19 24.18
CA TYR A 209 8.45 -2.77 25.50
C TYR A 209 9.69 -2.60 26.38
N GLY A 210 9.57 -1.76 27.41
CA GLY A 210 10.60 -1.48 28.40
C GLY A 210 10.43 -2.31 29.67
N PHE A 211 11.45 -3.10 29.99
CA PHE A 211 11.48 -3.98 31.14
C PHE A 211 12.42 -3.43 32.22
N ASN A 212 12.00 -3.56 33.48
CA ASN A 212 12.88 -3.24 34.61
C ASN A 212 14.05 -4.23 34.62
N ARG A 213 15.27 -3.75 34.84
CA ARG A 213 16.38 -4.64 35.22
C ARG A 213 16.04 -5.25 36.59
N GLY A 214 15.84 -6.57 36.62
CA GLY A 214 15.76 -7.32 37.87
C GLY A 214 17.15 -7.48 38.51
N GLU A 215 17.20 -8.12 39.68
CA GLU A 215 18.47 -8.47 40.35
C GLU A 215 19.21 -9.62 39.64
N GLU A 216 18.52 -10.42 38.83
CA GLU A 216 19.12 -11.51 38.06
C GLU A 216 19.59 -11.05 36.66
N PRO A 217 20.79 -11.49 36.22
CA PRO A 217 21.45 -11.05 34.99
C PRO A 217 20.90 -11.67 33.69
N ASP A 218 19.83 -12.47 33.75
CA ASP A 218 19.45 -13.35 32.64
C ASP A 218 18.90 -12.60 31.44
N GLU A 219 19.31 -12.99 30.24
CA GLU A 219 18.81 -12.50 28.94
C GLU A 219 17.26 -12.41 28.88
N ILE A 220 16.70 -11.51 28.05
CA ILE A 220 15.26 -11.54 27.75
C ILE A 220 14.96 -12.92 27.13
N SER A 221 14.11 -13.71 27.80
CA SER A 221 13.91 -15.11 27.44
C SER A 221 13.40 -15.28 26.00
N VAL A 222 13.72 -16.42 25.39
CA VAL A 222 13.23 -16.78 24.04
C VAL A 222 11.70 -16.76 24.01
N GLU A 223 11.05 -17.26 25.06
CA GLU A 223 9.59 -17.25 25.18
C GLU A 223 9.02 -15.82 25.16
N LEU A 224 9.61 -14.88 25.92
CA LEU A 224 9.14 -13.49 25.91
C LEU A 224 9.32 -12.84 24.54
N ARG A 225 10.43 -13.12 23.84
CA ARG A 225 10.67 -12.65 22.47
C ARG A 225 9.65 -13.20 21.48
N TYR A 226 9.36 -14.49 21.56
CA TYR A 226 8.35 -15.15 20.73
C TYR A 226 6.97 -14.53 20.95
N ARG A 227 6.53 -14.45 22.21
CA ARG A 227 5.24 -13.88 22.59
C ARG A 227 5.10 -12.42 22.15
N ALA A 228 6.17 -11.63 22.22
CA ALA A 228 6.19 -10.26 21.72
C ALA A 228 5.92 -10.16 20.22
N SER A 229 6.52 -11.07 19.44
CA SER A 229 6.33 -11.12 18.00
C SER A 229 4.90 -11.51 17.65
N GLN A 230 4.34 -12.53 18.31
CA GLN A 230 2.99 -13.02 18.04
C GLN A 230 1.87 -12.19 18.69
N LEU A 231 2.23 -11.29 19.62
CA LEU A 231 1.30 -10.58 20.50
C LEU A 231 0.50 -11.53 21.40
N ASP A 232 1.15 -12.60 21.88
CA ASP A 232 0.51 -13.59 22.75
C ASP A 232 0.31 -13.04 24.17
N GLY A 233 -0.87 -12.44 24.38
CA GLY A 233 -1.30 -11.86 25.65
C GLY A 233 -1.75 -12.88 26.68
N LEU A 234 -3.07 -12.96 26.87
CA LEU A 234 -3.74 -13.74 27.89
C LEU A 234 -4.70 -14.76 27.25
N ASN A 235 -4.78 -15.95 27.84
CA ASN A 235 -5.79 -16.93 27.45
C ASN A 235 -7.15 -16.65 28.10
N MET A 236 -8.13 -17.52 27.83
CA MET A 236 -9.49 -17.48 28.42
C MET A 236 -9.53 -17.70 29.95
N GLU A 237 -8.40 -17.99 30.60
CA GLU A 237 -8.29 -18.09 32.06
C GLU A 237 -7.59 -16.85 32.66
N GLY A 238 -7.24 -15.86 31.85
CA GLY A 238 -6.48 -14.69 32.27
C GLY A 238 -5.02 -14.98 32.59
N LYS A 239 -4.46 -16.08 32.09
CA LYS A 239 -3.04 -16.46 32.27
C LYS A 239 -2.22 -16.13 31.02
N PRO A 240 -0.89 -15.89 31.18
CA PRO A 240 0.02 -15.75 30.05
C PRO A 240 -0.14 -16.91 29.05
N TYR A 241 -0.27 -16.57 27.78
CA TYR A 241 -0.44 -17.52 26.68
C TYR A 241 0.76 -17.48 25.76
N THR A 242 1.06 -18.61 25.11
CA THR A 242 2.05 -18.75 24.04
C THR A 242 1.41 -19.62 22.96
N SER A 243 1.38 -19.15 21.72
CA SER A 243 0.67 -19.81 20.62
C SER A 243 1.32 -21.10 20.13
N ALA A 244 2.60 -21.32 20.45
CA ALA A 244 3.33 -22.55 20.17
C ALA A 244 3.72 -23.27 21.47
N SER A 245 3.74 -24.60 21.41
CA SER A 245 4.12 -25.46 22.54
C SER A 245 5.47 -26.15 22.37
N ASP A 246 5.99 -26.23 21.13
CA ASP A 246 7.25 -26.90 20.81
C ASP A 246 8.43 -25.94 21.05
N PRO A 247 9.33 -26.22 22.01
CA PRO A 247 10.47 -25.36 22.31
C PRO A 247 11.44 -25.19 21.14
N ASP A 248 11.68 -26.25 20.36
CA ASP A 248 12.65 -26.22 19.25
C ASP A 248 12.12 -25.30 18.14
N TYR A 249 10.81 -25.35 17.88
CA TYR A 249 10.15 -24.43 16.97
C TYR A 249 10.25 -22.98 17.45
N ILE A 250 10.01 -22.72 18.74
CA ILE A 250 10.08 -21.38 19.32
C ILE A 250 11.50 -20.79 19.20
N GLU A 251 12.53 -21.60 19.46
CA GLU A 251 13.92 -21.21 19.32
C GLU A 251 14.28 -20.90 17.86
N GLN A 252 13.93 -21.79 16.93
CA GLN A 252 14.18 -21.59 15.50
C GLN A 252 13.46 -20.33 14.99
N TYR A 253 12.18 -20.20 15.29
CA TYR A 253 11.37 -19.04 14.91
C TYR A 253 12.03 -17.75 15.42
N THR A 254 12.39 -17.72 16.70
CA THR A 254 13.01 -16.55 17.32
C THR A 254 14.36 -16.25 16.66
N SER A 255 15.19 -17.25 16.37
CA SER A 255 16.47 -17.04 15.68
C SER A 255 16.31 -16.45 14.27
N GLU A 256 15.24 -16.79 13.55
CA GLU A 256 15.01 -16.32 12.19
C GLU A 256 14.43 -14.89 12.14
N HIS A 257 13.61 -14.54 13.13
CA HIS A 257 12.83 -13.29 13.18
C HIS A 257 13.42 -12.23 14.12
N CYS A 258 14.43 -12.58 14.90
CA CYS A 258 15.11 -11.70 15.84
C CYS A 258 16.34 -11.02 15.23
N TYR A 259 16.46 -9.73 15.48
CA TYR A 259 17.70 -8.99 15.32
C TYR A 259 18.30 -8.68 16.70
N SER A 260 19.48 -9.26 16.96
CA SER A 260 20.09 -9.40 18.28
C SER A 260 21.38 -8.62 18.48
N ARG A 261 21.66 -7.59 17.65
CA ARG A 261 22.91 -6.81 17.69
C ARG A 261 23.26 -6.26 19.08
N TRP A 262 22.25 -5.96 19.90
CA TRP A 262 22.40 -5.39 21.24
C TRP A 262 21.97 -6.36 22.36
N GLY A 263 21.95 -7.66 22.08
CA GLY A 263 21.79 -8.68 23.12
C GLY A 263 22.92 -8.57 24.16
N PRO A 264 22.66 -8.89 25.44
CA PRO A 264 21.45 -9.51 26.00
C PRO A 264 20.33 -8.54 26.41
N ASP A 265 20.54 -7.23 26.22
CA ASP A 265 19.68 -6.19 26.78
C ASP A 265 18.58 -5.72 25.83
N THR A 266 18.80 -5.76 24.52
CA THR A 266 17.83 -5.27 23.52
C THR A 266 17.72 -6.19 22.31
N TYR A 267 16.47 -6.49 21.95
CA TYR A 267 16.12 -7.33 20.81
C TYR A 267 15.03 -6.67 19.97
N TYR A 268 15.13 -6.82 18.65
CA TYR A 268 14.07 -6.45 17.73
C TYR A 268 13.46 -7.70 17.14
N MET A 269 12.15 -7.86 17.27
CA MET A 269 11.39 -8.96 16.69
C MET A 269 10.56 -8.44 15.52
N THR A 270 10.59 -9.15 14.42
CA THR A 270 9.85 -8.79 13.20
C THR A 270 9.12 -9.99 12.67
N ASN A 271 7.82 -9.89 12.46
CA ASN A 271 7.04 -10.81 11.64
C ASN A 271 6.11 -10.03 10.71
N GLU A 272 5.18 -10.70 10.02
CA GLU A 272 4.32 -10.04 9.04
C GLU A 272 3.36 -9.00 9.65
N GLN A 273 3.02 -9.13 10.94
CA GLN A 273 2.01 -8.29 11.60
C GLN A 273 2.61 -7.36 12.67
N THR A 274 3.82 -7.66 13.15
CA THR A 274 4.42 -7.01 14.31
C THR A 274 5.89 -6.69 14.06
N PHE A 275 6.28 -5.46 14.41
CA PHE A 275 7.69 -5.05 14.54
C PHE A 275 7.90 -4.44 15.93
N CYS A 276 8.56 -5.17 16.82
CA CYS A 276 8.71 -4.70 18.21
C CYS A 276 10.14 -4.70 18.70
N CYS A 277 10.43 -3.77 19.62
CA CYS A 277 11.68 -3.65 20.34
C CYS A 277 11.44 -4.03 21.80
N LEU A 278 12.13 -5.04 22.30
CA LEU A 278 12.18 -5.41 23.70
C LEU A 278 13.49 -4.90 24.27
N SER A 279 13.45 -4.14 25.37
CA SER A 279 14.65 -3.56 25.94
C SER A 279 14.63 -3.52 27.46
N ARG A 280 15.80 -3.78 28.06
CA ARG A 280 16.14 -3.54 29.48
C ARG A 280 17.14 -2.41 29.63
N ALA A 281 17.33 -1.62 28.58
CA ALA A 281 18.28 -0.53 28.59
C ALA A 281 17.87 0.55 29.61
N GLU A 282 18.87 1.26 30.12
CA GLU A 282 18.66 2.38 31.03
C GLU A 282 17.80 3.47 30.37
N PRO A 283 17.08 4.30 31.17
CA PRO A 283 16.09 5.25 30.64
C PRO A 283 16.61 6.16 29.52
N GLU A 284 17.87 6.60 29.59
CA GLU A 284 18.51 7.43 28.56
C GLU A 284 18.63 6.69 27.21
N ILE A 285 19.08 5.43 27.25
CA ILE A 285 19.22 4.58 26.06
C ILE A 285 17.83 4.17 25.56
N ALA A 286 16.91 3.82 26.47
CA ALA A 286 15.53 3.46 26.13
C ALA A 286 14.85 4.60 25.35
N THR A 287 15.04 5.85 25.78
CA THR A 287 14.54 7.05 25.09
C THR A 287 15.11 7.16 23.68
N GLN A 288 16.40 6.89 23.48
CA GLN A 288 17.01 6.90 22.14
C GLN A 288 16.41 5.80 21.23
N LEU A 289 16.20 4.59 21.76
CA LEU A 289 15.59 3.48 21.03
C LEU A 289 14.13 3.81 20.63
N ILE A 290 13.36 4.40 21.54
CA ILE A 290 11.98 4.85 21.28
C ILE A 290 11.96 5.91 20.17
N ASN A 291 12.85 6.91 20.26
CA ASN A 291 12.97 7.95 19.24
C ASN A 291 13.32 7.36 17.87
N GLN A 292 14.17 6.32 17.81
CA GLN A 292 14.47 5.59 16.58
C GLN A 292 13.27 4.79 16.05
N MET A 293 12.51 4.16 16.95
CA MET A 293 11.29 3.46 16.60
C MET A 293 10.25 4.41 16.00
N TYR A 294 10.05 5.61 16.56
CA TYR A 294 9.14 6.62 16.02
C TYR A 294 9.66 7.33 14.76
N GLY A 295 10.98 7.33 14.55
CA GLY A 295 11.64 8.00 13.45
C GLY A 295 12.06 7.04 12.34
N GLU A 296 13.36 6.74 12.28
CA GLU A 296 13.98 6.01 11.18
C GLU A 296 13.37 4.63 10.95
N TYR A 297 13.08 3.87 12.02
CA TYR A 297 12.59 2.50 11.85
C TYR A 297 11.11 2.47 11.46
N TYR A 298 10.31 3.44 11.89
CA TYR A 298 8.92 3.57 11.45
C TYR A 298 8.81 3.81 9.94
N TYR A 299 9.62 4.72 9.39
CA TYR A 299 9.63 4.95 7.94
C TYR A 299 10.20 3.75 7.16
N GLY A 300 11.18 3.03 7.73
CA GLY A 300 11.67 1.77 7.15
C GLY A 300 10.59 0.68 7.10
N LEU A 301 9.79 0.57 8.16
CA LEU A 301 8.63 -0.32 8.23
C LEU A 301 7.56 0.08 7.20
N LEU A 302 7.14 1.35 7.18
CA LEU A 302 6.15 1.87 6.21
C LEU A 302 6.58 1.61 4.77
N LEU A 303 7.85 1.84 4.45
CA LEU A 303 8.38 1.61 3.11
C LEU A 303 8.36 0.11 2.75
N SER A 304 8.68 -0.77 3.70
CA SER A 304 8.63 -2.22 3.49
C SER A 304 7.20 -2.70 3.24
N ILE A 305 6.23 -2.19 4.00
CA ILE A 305 4.80 -2.49 3.81
C ILE A 305 4.32 -1.94 2.46
N PHE A 306 4.68 -0.69 2.14
CA PHE A 306 4.36 -0.07 0.85
C PHE A 306 4.86 -0.91 -0.33
N HIS A 307 6.10 -1.40 -0.26
CA HIS A 307 6.63 -2.28 -1.30
C HIS A 307 5.80 -3.56 -1.43
N LYS A 308 5.51 -4.26 -0.33
CA LYS A 308 4.68 -5.47 -0.35
C LYS A 308 3.32 -5.20 -1.00
N ILE A 309 2.66 -4.11 -0.59
CA ILE A 309 1.31 -3.79 -1.06
C ILE A 309 1.30 -3.42 -2.54
N VAL A 310 2.20 -2.55 -2.99
CA VAL A 310 2.25 -2.18 -4.40
C VAL A 310 2.59 -3.40 -5.27
N LEU A 311 3.49 -4.27 -4.81
CA LEU A 311 3.84 -5.49 -5.54
C LEU A 311 2.65 -6.43 -5.72
N LEU A 312 1.87 -6.72 -4.67
CA LEU A 312 0.70 -7.59 -4.85
C LEU A 312 -0.42 -6.88 -5.64
N LYS A 313 -0.55 -5.54 -5.56
CA LYS A 313 -1.49 -4.79 -6.43
C LYS A 313 -1.13 -4.98 -7.90
N LEU A 314 0.15 -4.88 -8.25
CA LEU A 314 0.66 -5.11 -9.61
C LEU A 314 0.47 -6.58 -10.05
N ALA A 315 0.73 -7.55 -9.17
CA ALA A 315 0.50 -8.96 -9.46
C ALA A 315 -1.00 -9.28 -9.68
N ASN A 316 -1.89 -8.69 -8.88
CA ASN A 316 -3.34 -8.84 -9.04
C ASN A 316 -3.83 -8.24 -10.37
N LEU A 317 -3.38 -7.02 -10.71
CA LEU A 317 -3.68 -6.39 -12.00
C LEU A 317 -3.24 -7.27 -13.18
N HIS A 318 -2.07 -7.89 -13.10
CA HIS A 318 -1.62 -8.85 -14.12
C HIS A 318 -2.56 -10.06 -14.25
N SER A 319 -2.96 -10.66 -13.11
CA SER A 319 -3.88 -11.80 -13.11
C SER A 319 -5.20 -11.47 -13.80
N ARG A 320 -5.77 -10.29 -13.54
CA ARG A 320 -7.01 -9.82 -14.18
C ARG A 320 -6.85 -9.61 -15.69
N LEU A 321 -5.70 -9.17 -16.16
CA LEU A 321 -5.42 -8.96 -17.59
C LEU A 321 -5.32 -10.26 -18.39
N ARG A 322 -4.89 -11.36 -17.76
CA ARG A 322 -4.95 -12.68 -18.42
C ARG A 322 -6.39 -13.08 -18.78
N ILE A 323 -7.39 -12.53 -18.07
CA ILE A 323 -8.80 -12.78 -18.30
C ILE A 323 -9.35 -11.79 -19.32
N ASN A 324 -9.12 -10.48 -19.11
CA ASN A 324 -9.62 -9.40 -19.96
C ASN A 324 -8.49 -8.87 -20.85
N HIS A 325 -8.55 -9.17 -22.14
CA HIS A 325 -7.50 -8.81 -23.12
C HIS A 325 -7.58 -7.33 -23.55
N ASP A 326 -7.54 -6.38 -22.61
CA ASP A 326 -7.52 -4.94 -22.90
C ASP A 326 -6.09 -4.42 -23.06
N TYR A 327 -5.79 -3.90 -24.25
CA TYR A 327 -4.48 -3.34 -24.59
C TYR A 327 -4.13 -2.10 -23.77
N ASP A 328 -5.12 -1.24 -23.49
CA ASP A 328 -4.90 -0.01 -22.73
C ASP A 328 -4.50 -0.35 -21.28
N GLU A 329 -5.05 -1.43 -20.72
CA GLU A 329 -4.73 -1.91 -19.37
C GLU A 329 -3.34 -2.58 -19.31
N ILE A 330 -2.93 -3.30 -20.36
CA ILE A 330 -1.57 -3.85 -20.48
C ILE A 330 -0.52 -2.72 -20.51
N GLU A 331 -0.74 -1.68 -21.34
CA GLU A 331 0.18 -0.53 -21.42
C GLU A 331 0.26 0.19 -20.06
N ASN A 332 -0.87 0.36 -19.39
CA ASN A 332 -0.92 0.96 -18.06
C ASN A 332 -0.16 0.11 -17.03
N LEU A 333 -0.31 -1.21 -17.04
CA LEU A 333 0.41 -2.07 -16.10
C LEU A 333 1.93 -2.02 -16.32
N ILE A 334 2.40 -2.05 -17.58
CA ILE A 334 3.81 -1.88 -17.92
C ILE A 334 4.33 -0.53 -17.37
N PHE A 335 3.55 0.54 -17.54
CA PHE A 335 3.89 1.86 -17.01
C PHE A 335 4.01 1.84 -15.48
N LEU A 336 3.03 1.27 -14.77
CA LEU A 336 3.02 1.19 -13.30
C LEU A 336 4.20 0.37 -12.76
N ILE A 337 4.52 -0.79 -13.36
CA ILE A 337 5.68 -1.61 -12.97
C ILE A 337 6.98 -0.82 -13.15
N ASN A 338 7.16 -0.16 -14.30
CA ASN A 338 8.35 0.66 -14.56
C ASN A 338 8.46 1.84 -13.60
N LYS A 339 7.35 2.53 -13.33
CA LYS A 339 7.28 3.63 -12.36
C LYS A 339 7.70 3.16 -10.97
N PHE A 340 7.16 2.02 -10.52
CA PHE A 340 7.51 1.43 -9.23
C PHE A 340 9.00 1.06 -9.17
N SER A 341 9.50 0.32 -10.17
CA SER A 341 10.89 -0.13 -10.21
C SER A 341 11.90 1.02 -10.30
N ALA A 342 11.57 2.11 -10.98
CA ALA A 342 12.51 3.22 -11.21
C ALA A 342 12.51 4.25 -10.08
N LYS A 343 11.36 4.53 -9.46
CA LYS A 343 11.21 5.63 -8.49
C LYS A 343 11.06 5.15 -7.04
N PHE A 344 10.60 3.93 -6.81
CA PHE A 344 10.17 3.50 -5.46
C PHE A 344 10.90 2.28 -4.92
N TYR A 345 11.44 1.40 -5.78
CA TYR A 345 12.08 0.16 -5.36
C TYR A 345 13.60 0.20 -5.52
N PHE A 346 14.31 0.50 -4.44
CA PHE A 346 15.77 0.47 -4.37
C PHE A 346 16.25 -0.56 -3.34
N LEU A 347 17.36 -1.23 -3.62
CA LEU A 347 17.93 -2.26 -2.71
C LEU A 347 18.55 -1.62 -1.46
N GLU A 348 19.30 -0.53 -1.64
CA GLU A 348 19.90 0.22 -0.54
C GLU A 348 19.17 1.54 -0.38
N LEU A 349 18.58 1.77 0.80
CA LEU A 349 17.77 2.97 1.09
C LEU A 349 18.27 3.73 2.33
N ILE A 350 18.94 3.03 3.25
CA ILE A 350 19.40 3.56 4.53
C ILE A 350 20.93 3.57 4.55
N SER A 351 21.51 4.71 4.90
CA SER A 351 22.96 4.94 4.95
C SER A 351 23.63 4.36 6.19
N GLN A 352 22.91 4.36 7.33
CA GLN A 352 23.40 3.88 8.61
C GLN A 352 23.35 2.35 8.69
N SER A 353 24.44 1.73 9.16
CA SER A 353 24.57 0.26 9.21
C SER A 353 23.46 -0.43 10.00
N GLN A 354 23.11 0.11 11.18
CA GLN A 354 22.07 -0.45 12.06
C GLN A 354 20.68 -0.40 11.40
N GLY A 355 20.28 0.76 10.88
CA GLY A 355 19.01 0.89 10.17
C GLY A 355 18.97 0.05 8.89
N ARG A 356 20.11 -0.09 8.20
CA ARG A 356 20.22 -0.96 7.02
C ARG A 356 19.94 -2.42 7.38
N GLU A 357 20.53 -2.93 8.45
CA GLU A 357 20.32 -4.31 8.92
C GLU A 357 18.85 -4.58 9.30
N ILE A 358 18.23 -3.66 10.05
CA ILE A 358 16.78 -3.74 10.39
C ILE A 358 15.91 -3.72 9.13
N PHE A 359 16.20 -2.84 8.18
CA PHE A 359 15.44 -2.76 6.94
C PHE A 359 15.59 -4.00 6.07
N PHE A 360 16.77 -4.61 6.02
CA PHE A 360 16.96 -5.92 5.38
C PHE A 360 16.12 -7.01 6.06
N GLN A 361 16.08 -7.04 7.39
CA GLN A 361 15.24 -7.99 8.14
C GLN A 361 13.76 -7.79 7.82
N LEU A 362 13.27 -6.55 7.79
CA LEU A 362 11.90 -6.21 7.41
C LEU A 362 11.59 -6.73 5.99
N ARG A 363 12.41 -6.40 4.99
CA ARG A 363 12.21 -6.86 3.60
C ARG A 363 12.19 -8.37 3.47
N LYS A 364 13.07 -9.06 4.19
CA LYS A 364 13.14 -10.53 4.22
C LYS A 364 11.83 -11.11 4.74
N VAL A 365 11.36 -10.63 5.89
CA VAL A 365 10.12 -11.10 6.52
C VAL A 365 8.91 -10.82 5.63
N TYR A 366 8.83 -9.64 5.01
CA TYR A 366 7.72 -9.28 4.12
C TYR A 366 7.79 -9.95 2.74
N GLY A 367 8.89 -10.65 2.40
CA GLY A 367 9.04 -11.33 1.11
C GLY A 367 9.17 -10.37 -0.08
N ASN A 368 9.57 -9.12 0.15
CA ASN A 368 9.55 -8.06 -0.86
C ASN A 368 10.42 -8.34 -2.08
N ASP A 369 11.53 -9.07 -1.89
CA ASP A 369 12.46 -9.39 -2.98
C ASP A 369 11.88 -10.48 -3.89
N ALA A 370 11.29 -11.53 -3.31
CA ALA A 370 10.64 -12.60 -4.07
C ALA A 370 9.43 -12.07 -4.86
N LEU A 371 8.59 -11.24 -4.25
CA LEU A 371 7.44 -10.61 -4.91
C LEU A 371 7.86 -9.70 -6.07
N PHE A 372 8.97 -8.97 -5.91
CA PHE A 372 9.48 -8.11 -6.97
C PHE A 372 10.01 -8.90 -8.16
N ASP A 373 10.70 -10.02 -7.91
CA ASP A 373 11.16 -10.90 -8.97
C ASP A 373 9.98 -11.50 -9.76
N GLU A 374 8.88 -11.87 -9.09
CA GLU A 374 7.65 -12.33 -9.75
C GLU A 374 7.03 -11.25 -10.66
N VAL A 375 6.92 -10.02 -10.17
CA VAL A 375 6.39 -8.87 -10.95
C VAL A 375 7.32 -8.53 -12.13
N LYS A 376 8.63 -8.68 -11.98
CA LYS A 376 9.59 -8.52 -13.09
C LYS A 376 9.44 -9.59 -14.16
N MET A 377 9.24 -10.85 -13.77
CA MET A 377 8.97 -11.92 -14.73
C MET A 377 7.68 -11.63 -15.52
N THR A 378 6.65 -11.17 -14.83
CA THR A 378 5.40 -10.70 -15.43
C THR A 378 5.62 -9.61 -16.48
N LEU A 379 6.53 -8.65 -16.25
CA LEU A 379 6.82 -7.59 -17.22
C LEU A 379 7.28 -8.12 -18.57
N ASN A 380 8.11 -9.17 -18.57
CA ASN A 380 8.56 -9.81 -19.82
C ASN A 380 7.41 -10.47 -20.58
N ASP A 381 6.50 -11.12 -19.85
CA ASP A 381 5.29 -11.71 -20.45
C ASP A 381 4.43 -10.63 -21.10
N LEU A 382 4.20 -9.51 -20.41
CA LEU A 382 3.40 -8.39 -20.91
C LEU A 382 3.97 -7.79 -22.20
N PHE A 383 5.30 -7.63 -22.30
CA PHE A 383 5.94 -7.18 -23.55
C PHE A 383 5.74 -8.19 -24.69
N GLN A 384 5.89 -9.48 -24.44
CA GLN A 384 5.63 -10.51 -25.47
C GLN A 384 4.17 -10.50 -25.93
N TYR A 385 3.22 -10.28 -25.01
CA TYR A 385 1.80 -10.12 -25.35
C TYR A 385 1.56 -8.89 -26.21
N GLN A 386 2.17 -7.76 -25.86
CA GLN A 386 2.10 -6.53 -26.64
C GLN A 386 2.61 -6.74 -28.07
N ASP A 387 3.77 -7.38 -28.24
CA ASP A 387 4.37 -7.65 -29.55
C ASP A 387 3.51 -8.59 -30.41
N LYS A 388 2.99 -9.68 -29.82
CA LYS A 388 2.09 -10.62 -30.51
C LYS A 388 0.80 -9.93 -30.96
N PHE A 389 0.23 -9.07 -30.11
CA PHE A 389 -0.97 -8.33 -30.44
C PHE A 389 -0.73 -7.30 -31.56
N GLN A 390 0.39 -6.56 -31.51
CA GLN A 390 0.78 -5.63 -32.57
C GLN A 390 1.00 -6.36 -33.90
N SER A 391 1.66 -7.53 -33.89
CA SER A 391 1.80 -8.36 -35.10
C SER A 391 0.45 -8.79 -35.64
N LYS A 392 -0.44 -9.34 -34.79
CA LYS A 392 -1.79 -9.76 -35.22
C LYS A 392 -2.60 -8.61 -35.83
N ARG A 393 -2.50 -7.40 -35.27
CA ARG A 393 -3.15 -6.21 -35.82
C ARG A 393 -2.55 -5.83 -37.18
N ARG A 394 -1.22 -5.83 -37.32
CA ARG A 394 -0.53 -5.59 -38.59
C ARG A 394 -0.96 -6.62 -39.65
N ASP A 395 -1.02 -7.90 -39.27
CA ASP A 395 -1.41 -8.98 -40.17
C ASP A 395 -2.88 -8.86 -40.58
N THR A 396 -3.76 -8.42 -39.68
CA THR A 396 -5.16 -8.13 -39.99
C THR A 396 -5.29 -6.95 -40.95
N LEU A 397 -4.56 -5.86 -40.72
CA LEU A 397 -4.53 -4.70 -41.62
C LEU A 397 -3.97 -5.07 -43.00
N LEU A 398 -2.91 -5.89 -43.05
CA LEU A 398 -2.36 -6.42 -44.29
C LEU A 398 -3.35 -7.33 -45.01
N MET A 399 -4.07 -8.19 -44.30
CA MET A 399 -5.13 -9.02 -44.87
C MET A 399 -6.26 -8.16 -45.45
N VAL A 400 -6.73 -7.15 -44.71
CA VAL A 400 -7.75 -6.19 -45.17
C VAL A 400 -7.24 -5.45 -46.42
N LEU A 401 -6.02 -4.93 -46.40
CA LEU A 401 -5.39 -4.26 -47.54
C LEU A 401 -5.23 -5.21 -48.74
N THR A 402 -4.87 -6.47 -48.50
CA THR A 402 -4.72 -7.49 -49.54
C THR A 402 -6.06 -7.84 -50.17
N VAL A 403 -7.09 -8.07 -49.36
CA VAL A 403 -8.48 -8.26 -49.84
C VAL A 403 -8.92 -7.06 -50.67
N PHE A 404 -8.67 -5.84 -50.20
CA PHE A 404 -8.97 -4.62 -50.97
C PHE A 404 -8.17 -4.52 -52.26
N THR A 405 -6.88 -4.89 -52.26
CA THR A 405 -6.00 -4.82 -53.43
C THR A 405 -6.36 -5.89 -54.45
N VAL A 406 -6.71 -7.11 -54.01
CA VAL A 406 -7.18 -8.20 -54.89
C VAL A 406 -8.52 -7.85 -55.50
N ILE A 407 -9.48 -7.35 -54.70
CA ILE A 407 -10.78 -6.90 -55.22
C ILE A 407 -10.59 -5.72 -56.17
N SER A 408 -9.79 -4.71 -55.82
CA SER A 408 -9.51 -3.57 -56.70
C SER A 408 -8.69 -3.95 -57.94
N GLY A 409 -7.84 -4.96 -57.86
CA GLY A 409 -7.06 -5.46 -58.99
C GLY A 409 -7.89 -6.31 -59.96
N ILE A 410 -8.78 -7.16 -59.45
CA ILE A 410 -9.67 -7.99 -60.26
C ILE A 410 -10.81 -7.15 -60.86
N TYR A 411 -11.38 -6.20 -60.11
CA TYR A 411 -12.57 -5.44 -60.53
C TYR A 411 -12.29 -4.00 -60.96
N GLY A 412 -11.24 -3.36 -60.44
CA GLY A 412 -10.96 -1.94 -60.66
C GLY A 412 -10.13 -1.64 -61.91
N MET A 413 -9.37 -2.61 -62.44
CA MET A 413 -8.46 -2.34 -63.57
C MET A 413 -9.12 -2.29 -64.95
N ASN A 414 -10.40 -2.65 -65.12
CA ASN A 414 -10.96 -2.79 -66.47
C ASN A 414 -12.29 -2.08 -66.78
N GLN A 415 -13.02 -1.49 -65.81
CA GLN A 415 -14.32 -0.88 -66.12
C GLN A 415 -14.70 0.34 -65.26
N VAL A 416 -14.58 0.29 -63.93
CA VAL A 416 -15.23 1.30 -63.06
C VAL A 416 -14.35 2.51 -62.70
N ILE A 417 -13.01 2.37 -62.66
CA ILE A 417 -12.10 3.46 -62.28
C ILE A 417 -11.87 4.46 -63.42
N GLU A 418 -11.98 4.04 -64.68
CA GLU A 418 -11.90 4.93 -65.84
C GLU A 418 -13.11 5.87 -65.93
N ASP A 419 -14.33 5.38 -65.67
CA ASP A 419 -15.55 6.20 -65.65
C ASP A 419 -15.62 7.15 -64.44
N LEU A 420 -14.82 6.91 -63.39
CA LEU A 420 -14.67 7.81 -62.23
C LEU A 420 -13.56 8.87 -62.43
N LYS A 421 -12.75 8.79 -63.49
CA LYS A 421 -11.76 9.83 -63.84
C LYS A 421 -12.40 10.93 -64.68
N GLY A 422 -12.96 11.94 -64.03
CA GLY A 422 -13.46 13.16 -64.70
C GLY A 422 -14.77 13.70 -64.11
N LYS A 423 -15.55 14.43 -64.92
CA LYS A 423 -16.92 14.84 -64.54
C LYS A 423 -17.80 13.59 -64.51
N ILE A 424 -18.41 13.31 -63.36
CA ILE A 424 -19.29 12.15 -63.16
C ILE A 424 -20.49 12.26 -64.09
N ASP A 425 -20.54 11.41 -65.11
CA ASP A 425 -21.63 11.36 -66.08
C ASP A 425 -22.70 10.37 -65.60
N TRP A 426 -23.67 10.87 -64.85
CA TRP A 426 -24.73 10.08 -64.18
C TRP A 426 -25.59 9.24 -65.14
N SER A 427 -25.55 9.57 -66.44
CA SER A 427 -26.21 8.86 -67.52
C SER A 427 -25.63 7.45 -67.75
N LYS A 428 -24.30 7.27 -67.58
CA LYS A 428 -23.61 5.98 -67.77
C LYS A 428 -23.82 4.98 -66.65
N MET A 429 -24.05 5.45 -65.40
CA MET A 429 -24.32 4.55 -64.27
C MET A 429 -25.57 3.70 -64.48
N LEU A 430 -26.54 4.17 -65.27
CA LEU A 430 -27.78 3.42 -65.56
C LEU A 430 -27.56 2.25 -66.53
N GLU A 431 -26.45 2.23 -67.29
CA GLU A 431 -26.10 1.15 -68.23
C GLU A 431 -25.12 0.13 -67.63
N TYR A 432 -24.79 0.25 -66.35
CA TYR A 432 -23.86 -0.65 -65.68
C TYR A 432 -24.38 -2.09 -65.69
N SER A 433 -23.52 -3.01 -66.08
CA SER A 433 -23.72 -4.44 -65.92
C SER A 433 -23.80 -4.81 -64.43
N PRO A 434 -24.43 -5.95 -64.08
CA PRO A 434 -24.48 -6.44 -62.70
C PRO A 434 -23.10 -6.54 -62.02
N PHE A 435 -22.04 -6.77 -62.80
CA PHE A 435 -20.66 -6.83 -62.33
C PHE A 435 -20.06 -5.44 -62.02
N GLU A 436 -20.42 -4.40 -62.78
CA GLU A 436 -19.98 -3.02 -62.52
C GLU A 436 -20.66 -2.43 -61.28
N TYR A 437 -21.94 -2.75 -61.06
CA TYR A 437 -22.62 -2.41 -59.80
C TYR A 437 -21.99 -3.09 -58.58
N LEU A 438 -21.57 -4.35 -58.72
CA LEU A 438 -20.84 -5.06 -57.67
C LEU A 438 -19.50 -4.39 -57.37
N ALA A 439 -18.75 -4.02 -58.42
CA ALA A 439 -17.47 -3.32 -58.28
C ALA A 439 -17.61 -1.93 -57.63
N LEU A 440 -18.65 -1.16 -57.99
CA LEU A 440 -18.94 0.14 -57.38
C LEU A 440 -19.31 -0.01 -55.89
N PHE A 441 -20.18 -0.97 -55.56
CA PHE A 441 -20.56 -1.26 -54.17
C PHE A 441 -19.36 -1.67 -53.30
N LEU A 442 -18.47 -2.52 -53.84
CA LEU A 442 -17.25 -2.94 -53.17
C LEU A 442 -16.26 -1.78 -52.98
N THR A 443 -16.17 -0.85 -53.94
CA THR A 443 -15.32 0.34 -53.84
C THR A 443 -15.83 1.29 -52.74
N PHE A 444 -17.13 1.59 -52.72
CA PHE A 444 -17.72 2.46 -51.70
C PHE A 444 -17.70 1.84 -50.30
N SER A 445 -17.99 0.55 -50.17
CA SER A 445 -17.85 -0.15 -48.89
C SER A 445 -16.40 -0.17 -48.40
N GLY A 446 -15.42 -0.29 -49.30
CA GLY A 446 -14.01 -0.19 -48.94
C GLY A 446 -13.58 1.19 -48.45
N ILE A 447 -14.03 2.24 -49.12
CA ILE A 447 -13.83 3.62 -48.67
C ILE A 447 -14.50 3.84 -47.31
N ALA A 448 -15.72 3.35 -47.10
CA ALA A 448 -16.45 3.46 -45.84
C ALA A 448 -15.75 2.71 -44.68
N VAL A 449 -15.25 1.50 -44.92
CA VAL A 449 -14.51 0.71 -43.92
C VAL A 449 -13.16 1.38 -43.60
N SER A 450 -12.44 1.85 -44.61
CA SER A 450 -11.17 2.58 -44.43
C SER A 450 -11.37 3.87 -43.62
N LEU A 451 -12.38 4.68 -43.96
CA LEU A 451 -12.76 5.86 -43.19
C LEU A 451 -13.18 5.50 -41.76
N GLY A 452 -13.97 4.45 -41.58
CA GLY A 452 -14.42 3.97 -40.27
C GLY A 452 -13.26 3.54 -39.37
N LEU A 453 -12.29 2.79 -39.91
CA LEU A 453 -11.10 2.38 -39.17
C LEU A 453 -10.20 3.57 -38.83
N THR A 454 -9.99 4.50 -39.77
CA THR A 454 -9.18 5.70 -39.55
C THR A 454 -9.81 6.63 -38.51
N LEU A 455 -11.13 6.82 -38.57
CA LEU A 455 -11.89 7.57 -37.57
C LEU A 455 -11.83 6.91 -36.19
N LYS A 456 -11.98 5.57 -36.13
CA LYS A 456 -11.86 4.82 -34.88
C LYS A 456 -10.47 4.96 -34.26
N GLU A 457 -9.40 4.92 -35.05
CA GLU A 457 -8.02 5.11 -34.57
C GLU A 457 -7.75 6.54 -34.09
N LEU A 458 -8.26 7.54 -34.80
CA LEU A 458 -8.19 8.93 -34.35
C LEU A 458 -8.96 9.11 -33.04
N TRP A 459 -10.13 8.48 -32.91
CA TRP A 459 -10.95 8.57 -31.70
C TRP A 459 -10.34 7.82 -30.51
N SER A 460 -9.79 6.62 -30.72
CA SER A 460 -9.05 5.88 -29.68
C SER A 460 -7.76 6.61 -29.28
N GLY A 461 -7.04 7.22 -30.23
CA GLY A 461 -5.85 8.03 -29.95
C GLY A 461 -6.15 9.31 -29.17
N ILE A 462 -7.31 9.95 -29.41
CA ILE A 462 -7.77 11.10 -28.62
C ILE A 462 -8.21 10.65 -27.21
N ARG A 463 -8.90 9.50 -27.10
CA ARG A 463 -9.33 8.94 -25.81
C ARG A 463 -8.14 8.51 -24.95
N SER A 464 -7.15 7.83 -25.52
CA SER A 464 -5.94 7.40 -24.81
C SER A 464 -5.07 8.58 -24.38
N ARG A 465 -4.94 9.63 -25.22
CA ARG A 465 -4.26 10.88 -24.83
C ARG A 465 -5.00 11.65 -23.73
N ARG A 466 -6.33 11.60 -23.70
CA ARG A 466 -7.12 12.20 -22.60
C ARG A 466 -6.95 11.41 -21.29
N ARG A 467 -6.92 10.07 -21.34
CA ARG A 467 -6.60 9.23 -20.17
C ARG A 467 -5.16 9.46 -19.68
N LYS A 468 -4.16 9.46 -20.58
CA LYS A 468 -2.76 9.75 -20.23
C LYS A 468 -2.57 11.16 -19.64
N ARG A 469 -3.25 12.18 -20.17
CA ARG A 469 -3.26 13.53 -19.57
C ARG A 469 -3.97 13.62 -18.23
N PHE A 470 -4.82 12.67 -17.88
CA PHE A 470 -5.43 12.58 -16.55
C PHE A 470 -4.42 11.99 -15.55
N TYR A 471 -3.60 11.03 -15.98
CA TYR A 471 -2.49 10.48 -15.18
C TYR A 471 -1.22 11.35 -15.14
N ASP A 472 -1.00 12.26 -16.10
CA ASP A 472 0.14 13.20 -16.14
C ASP A 472 -0.15 14.58 -15.48
N LYS A 473 -1.40 14.86 -15.06
CA LYS A 473 -1.79 16.14 -14.43
C LYS A 473 -2.24 16.02 -12.96
N ASP A 474 -2.21 14.82 -12.41
CA ASP A 474 -2.45 14.54 -11.00
C ASP A 474 -1.19 13.94 -10.36
#